data_AF-A0A7J7QCL9-F1
#
_entry.id   AF-A0A7J7QCL9-F1
#
_cell.length_a   1.000
_cell.length_b   1.000
_cell.length_c   1.000
_cell.angle_alpha   90.00
_cell.angle_beta   90.00
_cell.angle_gamma   90.00
#
_symmetry.space_group_name_H-M   'P 1'
#
loop_
_entity.id
_entity.type
_entity.pdbx_description
1 polymer ?
#
loop_
_entity_poly.entity_id
_entity_poly.type
_entity_poly.pdbx_seq_one_letter_code
_entity_poly.pdbx_strand_id
1 'polypeptide(L)'
;MLPQGGVAVSAWVFGHQAFDILGLLLHPAAFYSWLYVLTLSQVPMWSYYFVLVLLGWYTSGLGYLVSMAAPPRNALIAGLAIALLLGGVANGVAPKLWQLDNGHPLLWLDQFSYTRWGLQALYTAWLVPRAVDNPARAPETAAWLSQLGFCGLDMELWKALQQQPGQAVPDMTALGFNGTTFQDLLRSTTAQRTDAMVQAAAAAYGSAATPAQKSSAATVAALSQLWQFYSRPELLRQGCLRSRHIAMSVLLVLGAVTRLMVYALVKWKVVRKSSE
;
A
#
# COMPACT_ATOMS: atom_id res chain seq x y z
N MET A 1 39.19 -27.08 4.13
CA MET A 1 39.85 -26.61 2.88
C MET A 1 39.55 -25.13 2.74
N LEU A 2 40.58 -24.28 2.77
CA LEU A 2 40.42 -22.83 2.63
C LEU A 2 39.96 -22.51 1.21
N PRO A 3 38.93 -21.66 1.01
CA PRO A 3 38.56 -21.18 -0.32
C PRO A 3 39.79 -20.50 -0.94
N GLN A 4 40.05 -20.74 -2.22
CA GLN A 4 41.28 -20.34 -2.94
C GLN A 4 41.60 -18.83 -2.95
N GLY A 5 40.79 -17.98 -2.30
CA GLY A 5 41.04 -16.55 -2.08
C GLY A 5 41.21 -16.11 -0.62
N GLY A 6 41.24 -17.04 0.35
CA GLY A 6 41.46 -16.75 1.78
C GLY A 6 40.35 -15.98 2.51
N VAL A 7 39.36 -15.42 1.79
CA VAL A 7 38.28 -14.62 2.37
C VAL A 7 37.05 -15.50 2.64
N ALA A 8 36.47 -15.35 3.83
CA ALA A 8 35.20 -16.01 4.18
C ALA A 8 34.05 -15.46 3.33
N VAL A 9 33.19 -16.34 2.80
CA VAL A 9 32.03 -15.96 1.96
C VAL A 9 31.11 -14.96 2.65
N SER A 10 30.89 -15.13 3.96
CA SER A 10 30.12 -14.19 4.77
C SER A 10 30.74 -12.80 4.79
N ALA A 11 32.06 -12.70 5.00
CA ALA A 11 32.77 -11.42 5.02
C ALA A 11 32.67 -10.71 3.66
N TRP A 12 32.77 -11.46 2.56
CA TRP A 12 32.62 -10.89 1.21
C TRP A 12 31.19 -10.36 0.97
N VAL A 13 30.15 -11.15 1.27
CA VAL A 13 28.75 -10.75 1.05
C VAL A 13 28.36 -9.57 1.94
N PHE A 14 28.64 -9.64 3.25
CA PHE A 14 28.30 -8.57 4.17
C PHE A 14 29.14 -7.31 3.94
N GLY A 15 30.40 -7.45 3.52
CA GLY A 15 31.23 -6.30 3.12
C GLY A 15 30.65 -5.54 1.93
N HIS A 16 30.20 -6.26 0.89
CA HIS A 16 29.53 -5.65 -0.26
C HIS A 16 28.20 -4.99 0.14
N GLN A 17 27.39 -5.67 0.95
CA GLN A 17 26.13 -5.10 1.44
C GLN A 17 26.35 -3.86 2.30
N ALA A 18 27.37 -3.86 3.16
CA ALA A 18 27.70 -2.72 4.01
C ALA A 18 28.18 -1.51 3.19
N PHE A 19 28.98 -1.74 2.15
CA PHE A 19 29.40 -0.67 1.24
C PHE A 19 28.22 -0.10 0.45
N ASP A 20 27.31 -0.96 -0.01
CA ASP A 20 26.11 -0.55 -0.75
C ASP A 20 25.17 0.32 0.09
N ILE A 21 25.14 0.16 1.42
CA ILE A 21 24.35 1.03 2.32
C ILE A 21 24.69 2.51 2.14
N LEU A 22 25.96 2.86 1.86
CA LEU A 22 26.34 4.25 1.60
C LEU A 22 25.63 4.81 0.35
N GLY A 23 25.62 4.04 -0.73
CA GLY A 23 24.88 4.39 -1.96
C GLY A 23 23.38 4.44 -1.73
N LEU A 24 22.84 3.50 -0.95
CA LEU A 24 21.43 3.45 -0.59
C LEU A 24 20.95 4.62 0.25
N LEU A 25 21.83 5.25 1.04
CA LEU A 25 21.51 6.47 1.78
C LEU A 25 21.70 7.72 0.92
N LEU A 26 22.74 7.75 0.07
CA LEU A 26 23.11 8.91 -0.72
C LEU A 26 22.21 9.11 -1.94
N HIS A 27 21.90 8.06 -2.71
CA HIS A 27 21.10 8.21 -3.94
C HIS A 27 19.68 8.75 -3.67
N PRO A 28 18.93 8.22 -2.68
CA PRO A 28 17.64 8.82 -2.31
C PRO A 28 17.75 10.25 -1.82
N ALA A 29 18.81 10.61 -1.09
CA ALA A 29 19.02 11.97 -0.60
C ALA A 29 19.22 12.95 -1.77
N ALA A 30 20.06 12.57 -2.74
CA ALA A 30 20.32 13.38 -3.93
C ALA A 30 19.10 13.49 -4.86
N PHE A 31 18.39 12.38 -5.08
CA PHE A 31 17.16 12.39 -5.87
C PHE A 31 16.06 13.23 -5.20
N TYR A 32 15.87 13.05 -3.90
CA TYR A 32 14.85 13.77 -3.15
C TYR A 32 15.18 15.26 -3.01
N SER A 33 16.44 15.66 -2.80
CA SER A 33 16.80 17.08 -2.70
C SER A 33 16.43 17.83 -3.98
N TRP A 34 16.72 17.23 -5.14
CA TRP A 34 16.31 17.76 -6.44
C TRP A 34 14.78 17.79 -6.60
N LEU A 35 14.11 16.68 -6.31
CA LEU A 35 12.65 16.57 -6.45
C LEU A 35 11.91 17.55 -5.52
N TYR A 36 12.41 17.74 -4.30
CA TYR A 36 11.83 18.63 -3.31
C TYR A 36 11.82 20.08 -3.79
N VAL A 37 12.91 20.54 -4.41
CA VAL A 37 13.01 21.88 -5.01
C VAL A 37 12.01 22.05 -6.15
N LEU A 38 11.85 21.03 -7.02
CA LEU A 38 10.96 21.12 -8.18
C LEU A 38 9.47 21.02 -7.83
N THR A 39 9.12 20.19 -6.86
CA THR A 39 7.70 19.85 -6.59
C THR A 39 7.12 20.59 -5.39
N LEU A 40 7.96 21.27 -4.59
CA LEU A 40 7.57 21.91 -3.33
C LEU A 40 6.71 20.95 -2.48
N SER A 41 7.17 19.69 -2.38
CA SER A 41 6.43 18.62 -1.73
C SER A 41 6.16 18.97 -0.27
N GLN A 42 4.90 18.95 0.13
CA GLN A 42 4.47 19.19 1.51
C GLN A 42 4.62 17.94 2.41
N VAL A 43 5.15 16.84 1.88
CA VAL A 43 5.42 15.64 2.69
C VAL A 43 6.57 15.94 3.65
N PRO A 44 6.47 15.57 4.95
CA PRO A 44 7.59 15.68 5.86
C PRO A 44 8.84 15.01 5.29
N MET A 45 9.94 15.78 5.21
CA MET A 45 11.22 15.39 4.61
C MET A 45 11.64 13.98 5.02
N TRP A 46 11.60 13.71 6.32
CA TRP A 46 12.04 12.45 6.90
C TRP A 46 11.19 11.26 6.46
N SER A 47 9.87 11.44 6.34
CA SER A 47 8.97 10.36 5.92
C SER A 47 9.22 10.00 4.45
N TYR A 48 9.39 11.00 3.58
CA TYR A 48 9.68 10.78 2.17
C TYR A 48 11.03 10.09 1.99
N TYR A 49 12.08 10.64 2.60
CA TYR A 49 13.44 10.10 2.52
C TYR A 49 13.51 8.66 3.00
N PHE A 50 12.91 8.36 4.17
CA PHE A 50 12.94 7.02 4.73
C PHE A 50 12.21 5.99 3.84
N VAL A 51 11.08 6.36 3.25
CA VAL A 51 10.39 5.49 2.28
C VAL A 51 11.30 5.21 1.08
N LEU A 52 11.94 6.22 0.49
CA LEU A 52 12.87 6.01 -0.63
C LEU A 52 14.06 5.11 -0.26
N VAL A 53 14.63 5.27 0.94
CA VAL A 53 15.71 4.39 1.43
C VAL A 53 15.23 2.95 1.54
N LEU A 54 14.01 2.71 2.05
CA LEU A 54 13.43 1.37 2.11
C LEU A 54 13.13 0.78 0.72
N LEU A 55 12.69 1.59 -0.25
CA LEU A 55 12.54 1.16 -1.64
C LEU A 55 13.90 0.79 -2.24
N GLY A 56 14.92 1.64 -2.06
CA GLY A 56 16.28 1.38 -2.50
C GLY A 56 16.82 0.11 -1.87
N TRP A 57 16.62 -0.06 -0.57
CA TRP A 57 17.00 -1.27 0.18
C TRP A 57 16.37 -2.50 -0.45
N TYR A 58 15.07 -2.52 -0.70
CA TYR A 58 14.43 -3.69 -1.28
C TYR A 58 14.85 -3.93 -2.75
N THR A 59 14.89 -2.89 -3.58
CA THR A 59 15.20 -3.01 -5.02
C THR A 59 16.65 -3.40 -5.31
N SER A 60 17.63 -2.91 -4.53
CA SER A 60 19.03 -3.38 -4.60
C SER A 60 19.15 -4.87 -4.30
N GLY A 61 18.43 -5.37 -3.29
CA GLY A 61 18.37 -6.80 -2.96
C GLY A 61 17.80 -7.64 -4.12
N LEU A 62 16.75 -7.15 -4.79
CA LEU A 62 16.23 -7.77 -6.01
C LEU A 62 17.27 -7.76 -7.13
N GLY A 63 17.97 -6.64 -7.36
CA GLY A 63 19.03 -6.54 -8.36
C GLY A 63 20.13 -7.59 -8.18
N TYR A 64 20.55 -7.85 -6.93
CA TYR A 64 21.51 -8.90 -6.62
C TYR A 64 20.98 -10.30 -6.92
N LEU A 65 19.72 -10.59 -6.59
CA LEU A 65 19.10 -11.88 -6.92
C LEU A 65 19.07 -12.10 -8.43
N VAL A 66 18.69 -11.07 -9.19
CA VAL A 66 18.65 -11.16 -10.65
C VAL A 66 20.04 -11.35 -11.25
N SER A 67 21.05 -10.64 -10.75
CA SER A 67 22.44 -10.81 -11.18
C SER A 67 22.97 -12.22 -10.95
N MET A 68 22.44 -12.94 -9.95
CA MET A 68 22.84 -14.33 -9.69
C MET A 68 22.02 -15.38 -10.43
N ALA A 69 20.77 -15.06 -10.78
CA ALA A 69 19.86 -15.93 -11.49
C ALA A 69 20.08 -15.89 -13.01
N ALA A 70 20.45 -14.73 -13.56
CA ALA A 70 20.66 -14.52 -14.99
C ALA A 70 22.16 -14.56 -15.36
N PRO A 71 22.52 -15.03 -16.56
CA PRO A 71 23.86 -14.87 -17.10
C PRO A 71 24.26 -13.39 -17.18
N PRO A 72 25.54 -13.02 -17.03
CA PRO A 72 25.99 -11.62 -16.99
C PRO A 72 25.52 -10.78 -18.19
N ARG A 73 25.45 -11.40 -19.38
CA ARG A 73 24.99 -10.75 -20.62
C ARG A 73 23.51 -10.36 -20.60
N ASN A 74 22.69 -11.10 -19.85
CA ASN A 74 21.23 -10.93 -19.83
C ASN A 74 20.72 -10.34 -18.50
N ALA A 75 21.58 -10.20 -17.49
CA ALA A 75 21.20 -9.74 -16.17
C ALA A 75 20.56 -8.34 -16.17
N LEU A 76 21.06 -7.43 -17.01
CA LEU A 76 20.48 -6.09 -17.14
C LEU A 76 19.05 -6.13 -17.70
N ILE A 77 18.82 -6.91 -18.76
CA ILE A 77 17.49 -7.05 -19.38
C ILE A 77 16.52 -7.71 -18.41
N ALA A 78 16.96 -8.77 -17.72
CA ALA A 78 16.16 -9.44 -16.71
C ALA A 78 15.82 -8.50 -15.54
N GLY A 79 16.78 -7.69 -15.11
CA GLY A 79 16.60 -6.70 -14.03
C GLY A 79 15.57 -5.64 -14.42
N LEU A 80 15.68 -5.10 -15.64
CA LEU A 80 14.72 -4.15 -16.18
C LEU A 80 13.32 -4.75 -16.29
N ALA A 81 13.20 -5.98 -16.79
CA ALA A 81 11.92 -6.66 -16.90
C ALA A 81 11.25 -6.84 -15.52
N ILE A 82 12.01 -7.25 -14.50
CA ILE A 82 11.49 -7.40 -13.13
C ILE A 82 11.12 -6.04 -12.53
N ALA A 83 11.93 -5.00 -12.75
CA ALA A 83 11.62 -3.65 -12.32
C ALA A 83 10.35 -3.10 -12.99
N LEU A 84 10.11 -3.40 -14.27
CA LEU A 84 8.90 -3.00 -14.98
C LEU A 84 7.67 -3.79 -14.52
N LEU A 85 7.81 -5.09 -14.27
CA LEU A 85 6.71 -5.92 -13.77
C LEU A 85 6.30 -5.53 -12.35
N LEU A 86 7.27 -5.47 -11.42
CA LEU A 86 6.98 -5.13 -10.02
C LEU A 86 6.70 -3.64 -9.87
N GLY A 87 7.47 -2.79 -10.53
CA GLY A 87 7.38 -1.35 -10.34
C GLY A 87 6.36 -0.65 -11.22
N GLY A 88 6.15 -1.14 -12.44
CA GLY A 88 5.23 -0.57 -13.41
C GLY A 88 3.85 -1.21 -13.34
N VAL A 89 3.77 -2.54 -13.51
CA VAL A 89 2.50 -3.27 -13.62
C VAL A 89 1.85 -3.52 -12.26
N ALA A 90 2.61 -4.05 -11.29
CA ALA A 90 2.10 -4.38 -9.97
C ALA A 90 2.19 -3.18 -9.00
N ASN A 91 1.81 -1.98 -9.41
CA ASN A 91 1.94 -0.77 -8.57
C ASN A 91 0.75 -0.52 -7.63
N GLY A 92 -0.35 -1.26 -7.78
CA GLY A 92 -1.59 -1.11 -7.02
C GLY A 92 -2.51 0.05 -7.44
N VAL A 93 -2.07 0.89 -8.39
CA VAL A 93 -2.83 2.03 -8.94
C VAL A 93 -3.55 1.65 -10.22
N ALA A 94 -2.89 0.91 -11.11
CA ALA A 94 -3.44 0.46 -12.38
C ALA A 94 -2.84 -0.92 -12.75
N PRO A 95 -3.59 -2.02 -12.62
CA PRO A 95 -5.01 -2.11 -12.24
C PRO A 95 -5.27 -1.76 -10.76
N LYS A 96 -6.47 -1.26 -10.45
CA LYS A 96 -6.86 -0.96 -9.06
C LYS A 96 -7.12 -2.26 -8.31
N LEU A 97 -6.62 -2.40 -7.09
CA LEU A 97 -6.65 -3.67 -6.34
C LEU A 97 -8.05 -4.27 -6.20
N TRP A 98 -9.07 -3.46 -5.94
CA TRP A 98 -10.47 -3.90 -5.84
C TRP A 98 -11.08 -4.42 -7.15
N GLN A 99 -10.47 -4.12 -8.31
CA GLN A 99 -10.96 -4.60 -9.60
C GLN A 99 -10.52 -6.04 -9.88
N LEU A 100 -9.55 -6.56 -9.12
CA LEU A 100 -9.06 -7.91 -9.30
C LEU A 100 -9.85 -8.87 -8.42
N ASP A 101 -10.24 -10.00 -9.02
CA ASP A 101 -10.79 -11.12 -8.26
C ASP A 101 -9.72 -11.71 -7.33
N ASN A 102 -10.12 -12.24 -6.17
CA ASN A 102 -9.22 -12.75 -5.13
C ASN A 102 -8.29 -13.87 -5.62
N GLY A 103 -8.65 -14.57 -6.69
CA GLY A 103 -7.83 -15.60 -7.34
C GLY A 103 -6.85 -15.08 -8.39
N HIS A 104 -6.85 -13.79 -8.71
CA HIS A 104 -6.06 -13.24 -9.81
C HIS A 104 -4.56 -13.17 -9.42
N PRO A 105 -3.63 -13.71 -10.23
CA PRO A 105 -2.21 -13.83 -9.86
C PRO A 105 -1.52 -12.47 -9.64
N LEU A 106 -2.04 -11.39 -10.23
CA LEU A 106 -1.52 -10.04 -9.98
C LEU A 106 -1.73 -9.61 -8.52
N LEU A 107 -2.76 -10.08 -7.80
CA LEU A 107 -2.92 -9.77 -6.37
C LEU A 107 -1.78 -10.35 -5.54
N TRP A 108 -1.31 -11.55 -5.91
CA TRP A 108 -0.14 -12.15 -5.28
C TRP A 108 1.13 -11.38 -5.63
N LEU A 109 1.31 -11.02 -6.91
CA LEU A 109 2.46 -10.25 -7.36
C LEU A 109 2.54 -8.86 -6.69
N ASP A 110 1.38 -8.23 -6.48
CA ASP A 110 1.26 -6.94 -5.80
C ASP A 110 1.74 -7.00 -4.34
N GLN A 111 1.62 -8.14 -3.65
CA GLN A 111 2.20 -8.30 -2.30
C GLN A 111 3.73 -8.21 -2.30
N PHE A 112 4.39 -8.53 -3.41
CA PHE A 112 5.85 -8.45 -3.55
C PHE A 112 6.32 -7.16 -4.22
N SER A 113 5.40 -6.32 -4.69
CA SER A 113 5.75 -5.07 -5.36
C SER A 113 6.31 -4.04 -4.39
N TYR A 114 7.55 -3.61 -4.64
CA TYR A 114 8.14 -2.49 -3.91
C TYR A 114 7.40 -1.18 -4.16
N THR A 115 6.86 -0.99 -5.36
CA THR A 115 6.16 0.24 -5.72
C THR A 115 4.82 0.33 -5.01
N ARG A 116 4.04 -0.76 -4.91
CA ARG A 116 2.75 -0.72 -4.20
C ARG A 116 2.92 -0.34 -2.74
N TRP A 117 3.80 -1.01 -2.01
CA TRP A 117 4.06 -0.66 -0.60
C TRP A 117 4.69 0.73 -0.45
N GLY A 118 5.54 1.13 -1.39
CA GLY A 118 6.12 2.46 -1.45
C GLY A 118 5.09 3.57 -1.62
N LEU A 119 4.20 3.44 -2.60
CA LEU A 119 3.12 4.38 -2.88
C LEU A 119 2.16 4.44 -1.70
N GLN A 120 1.78 3.29 -1.11
CA GLN A 120 0.94 3.26 0.08
C GLN A 120 1.58 4.03 1.25
N ALA A 121 2.86 3.83 1.53
CA ALA A 121 3.57 4.56 2.59
C ALA A 121 3.66 6.07 2.27
N LEU A 122 3.92 6.43 1.01
CA LEU A 122 4.11 7.81 0.59
C LEU A 122 2.80 8.61 0.56
N TYR A 123 1.76 8.07 -0.05
CA TYR A 123 0.47 8.75 -0.15
C TYR A 123 -0.21 8.90 1.20
N THR A 124 -0.07 7.92 2.09
CA THR A 124 -0.56 8.07 3.48
C THR A 124 0.23 9.11 4.25
N ALA A 125 1.56 9.22 4.05
CA ALA A 125 2.35 10.30 4.65
C ALA A 125 2.02 11.68 4.07
N TRP A 126 1.55 11.75 2.83
CA TRP A 126 1.24 13.00 2.14
C TRP A 126 -0.15 13.54 2.44
N LEU A 127 -1.18 12.70 2.31
CA LEU A 127 -2.56 13.16 2.33
C LEU A 127 -3.14 13.24 3.74
N VAL A 128 -2.72 12.36 4.65
CA VAL A 128 -3.33 12.25 5.99
C VAL A 128 -3.05 13.47 6.87
N PRO A 129 -1.81 14.02 6.96
CA PRO A 129 -1.59 15.24 7.75
C PRO A 129 -2.43 16.42 7.24
N ARG A 130 -2.58 16.57 5.92
CA ARG A 130 -3.42 17.61 5.32
C ARG A 130 -4.90 17.49 5.70
N ALA A 131 -5.41 16.26 5.81
CA ALA A 131 -6.78 16.02 6.25
C ALA A 131 -6.99 16.37 7.73
N VAL A 132 -5.94 16.27 8.56
CA VAL A 132 -5.96 16.67 9.98
C VAL A 132 -5.89 18.19 10.12
N ASP A 133 -4.98 18.84 9.38
CA ASP A 133 -4.80 20.30 9.43
C ASP A 133 -5.98 21.05 8.79
N ASN A 134 -6.61 20.46 7.78
CA ASN A 134 -7.80 20.98 7.13
C ASN A 134 -8.88 19.88 7.04
N PRO A 135 -9.77 19.79 8.05
CA PRO A 135 -10.84 18.78 8.11
C PRO A 135 -11.76 18.79 6.89
N ALA A 136 -11.89 19.93 6.18
CA ALA A 136 -12.72 20.02 4.98
C ALA A 136 -12.19 19.15 3.82
N ARG A 137 -10.89 18.79 3.82
CA ARG A 137 -10.25 17.92 2.81
C ARG A 137 -10.18 16.45 3.20
N ALA A 138 -10.55 16.10 4.42
CA ALA A 138 -10.65 14.70 4.87
C ALA A 138 -11.54 13.84 3.95
N PRO A 139 -12.72 14.31 3.49
CA PRO A 139 -13.55 13.54 2.57
C PRO A 139 -12.88 13.21 1.24
N GLU A 140 -12.27 14.22 0.62
CA GLU A 140 -11.55 14.03 -0.65
C GLU A 140 -10.38 13.05 -0.48
N THR A 141 -9.62 13.19 0.60
CA THR A 141 -8.45 12.35 0.90
C THR A 141 -8.85 10.88 1.07
N ALA A 142 -9.85 10.60 1.89
CA ALA A 142 -10.27 9.22 2.12
C ALA A 142 -11.01 8.61 0.92
N ALA A 143 -11.69 9.42 0.08
CA ALA A 143 -12.26 8.96 -1.17
C ALA A 143 -11.17 8.54 -2.15
N TRP A 144 -10.08 9.31 -2.21
CA TRP A 144 -8.96 8.99 -3.08
C TRP A 144 -8.17 7.77 -2.59
N LEU A 145 -7.92 7.66 -1.27
CA LEU A 145 -7.24 6.50 -0.69
C LEU A 145 -8.07 5.21 -0.77
N SER A 146 -9.40 5.30 -0.66
CA SER A 146 -10.29 4.14 -0.81
C SER A 146 -10.31 3.63 -2.25
N GLN A 147 -10.26 4.51 -3.26
CA GLN A 147 -10.14 4.09 -4.66
C GLN A 147 -8.86 3.32 -4.99
N LEU A 148 -7.80 3.53 -4.19
CA LEU A 148 -6.52 2.83 -4.31
C LEU A 148 -6.42 1.59 -3.40
N GLY A 149 -7.38 1.39 -2.52
CA GLY A 149 -7.35 0.33 -1.52
C GLY A 149 -6.31 0.51 -0.41
N PHE A 150 -5.93 1.75 -0.12
CA PHE A 150 -5.01 2.06 0.96
C PHE A 150 -5.74 2.26 2.29
N CYS A 151 -5.01 2.09 3.41
CA CYS A 151 -5.52 2.16 4.78
C CYS A 151 -6.63 1.16 5.14
N GLY A 152 -6.86 0.13 4.33
CA GLY A 152 -7.94 -0.85 4.56
C GLY A 152 -9.35 -0.30 4.29
N LEU A 153 -9.46 0.88 3.68
CA LEU A 153 -10.74 1.52 3.36
C LEU A 153 -11.53 0.77 2.27
N ASP A 154 -10.83 0.02 1.40
CA ASP A 154 -11.43 -0.80 0.34
C ASP A 154 -12.13 -2.05 0.90
N MET A 155 -11.45 -2.80 1.77
CA MET A 155 -11.88 -4.15 2.08
C MET A 155 -13.19 -4.19 2.90
N GLU A 156 -13.44 -3.16 3.72
CA GLU A 156 -14.69 -3.05 4.49
C GLU A 156 -15.85 -2.52 3.65
N LEU A 157 -15.61 -1.51 2.80
CA LEU A 157 -16.60 -1.03 1.85
C LEU A 157 -17.01 -2.14 0.87
N TRP A 158 -16.05 -2.89 0.37
CA TRP A 158 -16.29 -3.95 -0.61
C TRP A 158 -16.96 -5.18 0.00
N LYS A 159 -16.58 -5.60 1.22
CA LYS A 159 -17.32 -6.63 1.95
C LYS A 159 -18.78 -6.24 2.17
N ALA A 160 -19.05 -4.96 2.42
CA ALA A 160 -20.41 -4.47 2.57
C ALA A 160 -21.18 -4.42 1.22
N LEU A 161 -20.50 -4.16 0.10
CA LEU A 161 -21.11 -4.16 -1.24
C LEU A 161 -21.32 -5.57 -1.81
N GLN A 162 -20.37 -6.50 -1.61
CA GLN A 162 -20.42 -7.87 -2.14
C GLN A 162 -21.39 -8.79 -1.40
N GLN A 163 -21.77 -8.48 -0.15
CA GLN A 163 -22.79 -9.25 0.58
C GLN A 163 -24.23 -9.07 0.03
N GLN A 164 -24.39 -8.53 -1.18
CA GLN A 164 -25.64 -8.50 -1.94
C GLN A 164 -25.71 -9.61 -3.00
N PRO A 165 -26.10 -10.86 -2.66
CA PRO A 165 -26.45 -11.84 -3.67
C PRO A 165 -27.85 -11.53 -4.22
N GLY A 166 -27.92 -11.04 -5.46
CA GLY A 166 -29.16 -10.98 -6.26
C GLY A 166 -29.93 -9.67 -6.28
N GLN A 167 -29.38 -8.55 -5.77
CA GLN A 167 -30.03 -7.25 -5.92
C GLN A 167 -29.49 -6.49 -7.13
N ALA A 168 -30.42 -6.14 -8.04
CA ALA A 168 -30.23 -5.05 -8.98
C ALA A 168 -29.69 -3.83 -8.24
N VAL A 169 -28.78 -3.08 -8.89
CA VAL A 169 -28.19 -1.82 -8.42
C VAL A 169 -29.19 -1.10 -7.52
N PRO A 170 -28.89 -0.86 -6.23
CA PRO A 170 -29.86 -0.33 -5.30
C PRO A 170 -30.47 0.92 -5.90
N ASP A 171 -31.78 0.85 -6.13
CA ASP A 171 -32.55 1.97 -6.62
C ASP A 171 -32.28 3.12 -5.65
N MET A 172 -31.54 4.14 -6.10
CA MET A 172 -31.07 5.22 -5.22
C MET A 172 -32.26 5.98 -4.58
N THR A 173 -33.46 5.76 -5.11
CA THR A 173 -34.74 6.19 -4.55
C THR A 173 -35.11 5.49 -3.24
N ALA A 174 -34.74 4.22 -3.03
CA ALA A 174 -35.03 3.46 -1.81
C ALA A 174 -34.16 3.87 -0.60
N LEU A 175 -33.03 4.52 -0.86
CA LEU A 175 -32.18 5.16 0.15
C LEU A 175 -32.71 6.54 0.58
N GLY A 176 -33.86 6.98 0.05
CA GLY A 176 -34.38 8.32 0.31
C GLY A 176 -33.51 9.42 -0.30
N PHE A 177 -32.59 9.08 -1.23
CA PHE A 177 -31.78 10.06 -1.94
C PHE A 177 -32.61 10.75 -3.03
N ASN A 178 -33.59 11.56 -2.61
CA ASN A 178 -34.09 12.64 -3.45
C ASN A 178 -32.89 13.56 -3.71
N GLY A 179 -32.64 14.03 -4.95
CA GLY A 179 -31.37 14.67 -5.35
C GLY A 179 -30.87 15.85 -4.49
N THR A 180 -31.70 16.36 -3.58
CA THR A 180 -31.36 17.34 -2.54
C THR A 180 -30.62 16.76 -1.33
N THR A 181 -30.81 15.48 -0.98
CA THR A 181 -30.26 14.88 0.24
C THR A 181 -28.79 14.47 0.11
N PHE A 182 -28.28 14.15 -1.08
CA PHE A 182 -26.84 14.00 -1.26
C PHE A 182 -26.14 15.36 -1.15
N GLN A 183 -26.76 16.42 -1.67
CA GLN A 183 -26.31 17.80 -1.43
C GLN A 183 -26.46 18.21 0.05
N ASP A 184 -27.51 17.76 0.75
CA ASP A 184 -27.66 18.00 2.19
C ASP A 184 -26.73 17.12 3.03
N LEU A 185 -26.32 15.94 2.56
CA LEU A 185 -25.29 15.10 3.19
C LEU A 185 -23.91 15.74 3.04
N LEU A 186 -23.64 16.34 1.88
CA LEU A 186 -22.47 17.17 1.63
C LEU A 186 -22.51 18.50 2.40
N ARG A 187 -23.71 19.00 2.76
CA ARG A 187 -23.92 20.22 3.57
C ARG A 187 -24.09 19.95 5.07
N SER A 188 -24.35 18.72 5.49
CA SER A 188 -24.56 18.38 6.90
C SER A 188 -23.21 18.35 7.60
N THR A 189 -22.88 19.45 8.27
CA THR A 189 -21.58 19.68 8.91
C THR A 189 -21.49 19.11 10.32
N THR A 190 -22.53 18.47 10.85
CA THR A 190 -22.57 18.05 12.25
C THR A 190 -22.35 16.56 12.42
N ALA A 191 -21.21 16.18 12.99
CA ALA A 191 -20.85 14.81 13.36
C ALA A 191 -21.95 14.09 14.19
N GLN A 192 -22.77 14.83 14.94
CA GLN A 192 -23.92 14.28 15.67
C GLN A 192 -25.01 13.69 14.76
N ARG A 193 -25.28 14.31 13.60
CA ARG A 193 -26.36 13.86 12.72
C ARG A 193 -26.02 12.52 12.09
N THR A 194 -24.73 12.29 11.83
CA THR A 194 -24.26 11.05 11.23
C THR A 194 -24.00 9.97 12.23
N ASP A 195 -23.60 10.28 13.46
CA ASP A 195 -23.67 9.30 14.54
C ASP A 195 -25.12 8.80 14.73
N ALA A 196 -26.11 9.68 14.59
CA ALA A 196 -27.52 9.28 14.58
C ALA A 196 -27.89 8.45 13.33
N MET A 197 -27.36 8.76 12.15
CA MET A 197 -27.57 7.93 10.94
C MET A 197 -26.91 6.56 11.05
N VAL A 198 -25.72 6.47 11.65
CA VAL A 198 -25.01 5.19 11.89
C VAL A 198 -25.80 4.36 12.89
N GLN A 199 -26.27 4.97 13.98
CA GLN A 199 -27.10 4.28 14.97
C GLN A 199 -28.44 3.83 14.36
N ALA A 200 -29.07 4.67 13.53
CA ALA A 200 -30.29 4.32 12.81
C ALA A 200 -30.06 3.20 11.80
N ALA A 201 -28.93 3.21 11.07
CA ALA A 201 -28.56 2.15 10.14
C ALA A 201 -28.26 0.83 10.86
N ALA A 202 -27.55 0.87 11.98
CA ALA A 202 -27.29 -0.28 12.83
C ALA A 202 -28.59 -0.87 13.43
N ALA A 203 -29.50 0.00 13.89
CA ALA A 203 -30.81 -0.41 14.38
C ALA A 203 -31.67 -1.01 13.25
N ALA A 204 -31.67 -0.40 12.06
CA ALA A 204 -32.36 -0.91 10.88
C ALA A 204 -31.82 -2.30 10.49
N TYR A 205 -30.49 -2.50 10.53
CA TYR A 205 -29.86 -3.80 10.29
C TYR A 205 -30.30 -4.86 11.31
N GLY A 206 -30.37 -4.51 12.60
CA GLY A 206 -30.85 -5.40 13.65
C GLY A 206 -32.32 -5.80 13.50
N SER A 207 -33.15 -4.88 13.00
CA SER A 207 -34.59 -5.10 12.77
C SER A 207 -34.94 -5.73 11.41
N ALA A 208 -33.97 -5.88 10.51
CA ALA A 208 -34.21 -6.35 9.15
C ALA A 208 -34.57 -7.84 9.11
N ALA A 209 -35.81 -8.14 8.71
CA ALA A 209 -36.33 -9.50 8.64
C ALA A 209 -35.92 -10.22 7.34
N THR A 210 -35.68 -9.46 6.27
CA THR A 210 -35.40 -10.02 4.94
C THR A 210 -33.94 -9.81 4.52
N PRO A 211 -33.37 -10.68 3.67
CA PRO A 211 -32.00 -10.51 3.14
C PRO A 211 -31.81 -9.17 2.40
N ALA A 212 -32.83 -8.73 1.67
CA ALA A 212 -32.86 -7.47 0.93
C ALA A 212 -32.83 -6.21 1.83
N GLN A 213 -33.40 -6.30 3.03
CA GLN A 213 -33.35 -5.23 4.03
C GLN A 213 -32.01 -5.23 4.78
N LYS A 214 -31.46 -6.41 5.06
CA LYS A 214 -30.13 -6.53 5.69
C LYS A 214 -29.05 -5.96 4.79
N SER A 215 -29.13 -6.20 3.49
CA SER A 215 -28.16 -5.69 2.53
C SER A 215 -28.23 -4.17 2.34
N SER A 216 -29.42 -3.57 2.24
CA SER A 216 -29.57 -2.12 2.12
C SER A 216 -29.11 -1.43 3.40
N ALA A 217 -29.44 -1.98 4.57
CA ALA A 217 -28.92 -1.50 5.85
C ALA A 217 -27.39 -1.64 5.95
N ALA A 218 -26.80 -2.71 5.41
CA ALA A 218 -25.34 -2.87 5.34
C ALA A 218 -24.68 -1.82 4.44
N THR A 219 -25.29 -1.47 3.30
CA THR A 219 -24.80 -0.39 2.43
C THR A 219 -24.84 0.96 3.14
N VAL A 220 -25.93 1.28 3.84
CA VAL A 220 -26.04 2.51 4.65
C VAL A 220 -25.03 2.51 5.79
N ALA A 221 -24.83 1.37 6.48
CA ALA A 221 -23.82 1.23 7.51
C ALA A 221 -22.40 1.46 6.96
N ALA A 222 -22.07 0.93 5.78
CA ALA A 222 -20.77 1.14 5.15
C ALA A 222 -20.57 2.60 4.72
N LEU A 223 -21.57 3.21 4.08
CA LEU A 223 -21.52 4.63 3.69
C LEU A 223 -21.39 5.54 4.92
N SER A 224 -22.10 5.21 6.00
CA SER A 224 -22.08 5.98 7.24
C SER A 224 -20.78 5.78 8.03
N GLN A 225 -20.17 4.60 8.02
CA GLN A 225 -18.80 4.37 8.52
C GLN A 225 -17.76 5.14 7.70
N LEU A 226 -17.88 5.14 6.38
CA LEU A 226 -17.05 5.98 5.50
C LEU A 226 -17.20 7.45 5.86
N TRP A 227 -18.44 7.89 6.12
CA TRP A 227 -18.72 9.24 6.58
C TRP A 227 -18.15 9.53 7.97
N GLN A 228 -18.16 8.57 8.90
CA GLN A 228 -17.47 8.72 10.19
C GLN A 228 -15.96 8.90 9.99
N PHE A 229 -15.34 8.15 9.07
CA PHE A 229 -13.95 8.40 8.67
C PHE A 229 -13.74 9.77 8.02
N TYR A 230 -14.72 10.25 7.24
CA TYR A 230 -14.69 11.56 6.59
C TYR A 230 -14.89 12.73 7.55
N SER A 231 -15.63 12.53 8.64
CA SER A 231 -15.96 13.58 9.62
C SER A 231 -15.04 13.61 10.83
N ARG A 232 -14.32 12.52 11.09
CA ARG A 232 -13.37 12.41 12.20
C ARG A 232 -11.95 12.16 11.66
N PRO A 233 -11.19 13.23 11.34
CA PRO A 233 -9.84 13.09 10.77
C PRO A 233 -8.88 12.30 11.66
N GLU A 234 -9.12 12.26 12.97
CA GLU A 234 -8.32 11.46 13.90
C GLU A 234 -8.45 9.94 13.68
N LEU A 235 -9.63 9.45 13.29
CA LEU A 235 -9.81 8.02 12.96
C LEU A 235 -9.06 7.67 11.68
N LEU A 236 -9.15 8.53 10.66
CA LEU A 236 -8.38 8.40 9.44
C LEU A 236 -6.88 8.37 9.72
N ARG A 237 -6.42 9.28 10.61
CA ARG A 237 -5.02 9.33 11.05
C ARG A 237 -4.59 8.01 11.70
N GLN A 238 -5.35 7.50 12.67
CA GLN A 238 -5.01 6.26 13.38
C GLN A 238 -4.98 5.05 12.42
N GLY A 239 -6.00 4.90 11.57
CA GLY A 239 -6.07 3.79 10.60
C GLY A 239 -4.94 3.83 9.58
N CYS A 240 -4.69 5.00 8.98
CA CYS A 240 -3.64 5.16 7.99
C CYS A 240 -2.23 5.11 8.58
N LEU A 241 -2.01 5.55 9.82
CA LEU A 241 -0.72 5.41 10.50
C LEU A 241 -0.33 3.94 10.62
N ARG A 242 -1.25 3.07 11.07
CA ARG A 242 -1.01 1.63 11.15
C ARG A 242 -0.65 1.04 9.78
N SER A 243 -1.43 1.38 8.76
CA SER A 243 -1.19 0.97 7.36
C SER A 243 0.19 1.42 6.85
N ARG A 244 0.59 2.66 7.15
CA ARG A 244 1.92 3.20 6.80
C ARG A 244 3.04 2.40 7.45
N HIS A 245 2.91 2.10 8.75
CA HIS A 245 3.91 1.30 9.47
C HIS A 245 4.01 -0.13 8.92
N ILE A 246 2.88 -0.75 8.56
CA ILE A 246 2.87 -2.06 7.90
C ILE A 246 3.62 -1.98 6.57
N ALA A 247 3.32 -1.00 5.72
CA ALA A 247 3.98 -0.84 4.42
C ALA A 247 5.51 -0.67 4.55
N MET A 248 5.96 0.18 5.48
CA MET A 248 7.39 0.35 5.78
C MET A 248 8.03 -0.94 6.30
N SER A 249 7.33 -1.66 7.19
CA SER A 249 7.83 -2.93 7.75
C SER A 249 7.94 -4.00 6.67
N VAL A 250 6.97 -4.08 5.77
CA VAL A 250 6.99 -5.04 4.65
C VAL A 250 8.17 -4.75 3.72
N LEU A 251 8.42 -3.49 3.34
CA LEU A 251 9.58 -3.12 2.53
C LEU A 251 10.91 -3.50 3.20
N LEU A 252 11.03 -3.24 4.50
CA LEU A 252 12.22 -3.59 5.28
C LEU A 252 12.44 -5.12 5.31
N VAL A 253 11.38 -5.88 5.64
CA VAL A 253 11.42 -7.34 5.72
C VAL A 253 11.70 -7.96 4.37
N LEU A 254 11.03 -7.53 3.30
CA LEU A 254 11.28 -8.03 1.94
C LEU A 254 12.72 -7.76 1.50
N GLY A 255 13.26 -6.56 1.77
CA GLY A 255 14.66 -6.26 1.48
C GLY A 255 15.67 -7.04 2.34
N ALA A 256 15.31 -7.42 3.56
CA ALA A 256 16.13 -8.32 4.38
C ALA A 256 16.08 -9.76 3.83
N VAL A 257 14.89 -10.25 3.48
CA VAL A 257 14.68 -11.58 2.90
C VAL A 257 15.46 -11.73 1.59
N THR A 258 15.42 -10.75 0.69
CA THR A 258 16.18 -10.83 -0.57
C THR A 258 17.69 -10.90 -0.34
N ARG A 259 18.24 -10.13 0.62
CA ARG A 259 19.66 -10.21 0.98
C ARG A 259 20.06 -11.53 1.64
N LEU A 260 19.19 -12.09 2.49
CA LEU A 260 19.40 -13.41 3.07
C LEU A 260 19.37 -14.51 2.00
N MET A 261 18.46 -14.41 1.02
CA MET A 261 18.45 -15.29 -0.15
C MET A 261 19.73 -15.14 -0.96
N VAL A 262 20.23 -13.91 -1.15
CA VAL A 262 21.52 -13.68 -1.83
C VAL A 262 22.64 -14.41 -1.09
N TYR A 263 22.75 -14.22 0.22
CA TYR A 263 23.75 -14.91 1.05
C TYR A 263 23.65 -16.44 0.92
N ALA A 264 22.44 -17.00 1.01
CA ALA A 264 22.19 -18.43 0.91
C ALA A 264 22.60 -18.99 -0.47
N LEU A 265 22.27 -18.29 -1.56
CA LEU A 265 22.62 -18.69 -2.92
C LEU A 265 24.13 -18.64 -3.16
N VAL A 266 24.82 -17.60 -2.69
CA VAL A 266 26.29 -17.52 -2.80
C VAL A 266 26.94 -18.66 -2.01
N LYS A 267 26.51 -18.88 -0.76
CA LYS A 267 27.04 -19.98 0.07
C LYS A 267 26.80 -21.34 -0.59
N TRP A 268 25.61 -21.58 -1.10
CA TRP A 268 25.27 -22.83 -1.80
C TRP A 268 26.14 -23.06 -3.05
N LYS A 269 26.32 -22.04 -3.89
CA LYS A 269 27.19 -22.12 -5.08
C LYS A 269 28.65 -22.44 -4.70
N VAL A 270 29.18 -21.83 -3.62
CA VAL A 270 30.55 -22.09 -3.15
C VAL A 270 30.70 -23.52 -2.63
N VAL A 271 29.75 -24.01 -1.82
CA VAL A 271 29.78 -25.38 -1.30
C VAL A 271 29.74 -26.39 -2.43
N ARG A 272 28.84 -26.21 -3.41
CA ARG A 272 28.73 -27.09 -4.57
C ARG A 272 30.03 -27.15 -5.38
N LYS A 273 30.65 -26.00 -5.63
CA LYS A 273 31.92 -25.93 -6.36
C LYS A 273 33.09 -26.58 -5.61
N SER A 274 33.02 -26.66 -4.28
CA SER A 274 34.05 -27.34 -3.48
C SER A 274 33.92 -28.86 -3.43
N SER A 275 32.75 -29.40 -3.82
CA SER A 275 32.50 -30.84 -3.90
C SER A 275 32.73 -31.44 -5.29
N GLU A 276 32.85 -30.60 -6.32
CA GLU A 276 33.22 -30.96 -7.69
C GLU A 276 34.76 -30.99 -7.82
#